data_AF-A0A132A3W2-F1
#
_entry.id   AF-A0A132A3W2-F1
#
_cell.length_a   1.000
_cell.length_b   1.000
_cell.length_c   1.000
_cell.angle_alpha   90.00
_cell.angle_beta   90.00
_cell.angle_gamma   90.00
#
_symmetry.space_group_name_H-M   'P 1'
#
loop_
_entity.id
_entity.type
_entity.pdbx_description
1 polymer ?
#
loop_
_entity_poly.entity_id
_entity_poly.type
_entity_poly.pdbx_seq_one_letter_code
_entity_poly.pdbx_strand_id
1 'polypeptide(L)'
;MAIVLIISLLEINPSNGKMLQSKPLQVFTNSFHVKFRQDIDHRLAHRIAKRHGFINLGSILGSQREYHFQHRALPQIRHKRSIIHYRQLKSDHLVWID
;
A
#
# COMPACT_ATOMS: atom_id res chain seq x y z
N MET A 1 3.55 1.76 -4.21
CA MET A 1 2.17 1.28 -4.45
C MET A 1 1.46 1.10 -3.12
N ALA A 2 0.23 1.60 -2.92
CA ALA A 2 -0.54 1.16 -1.74
C ALA A 2 -0.88 -0.33 -1.93
N ILE A 3 -0.77 -1.16 -0.89
CA ILE A 3 -1.18 -2.56 -0.99
C ILE A 3 -2.71 -2.55 -1.20
N VAL A 4 -3.13 -2.90 -2.41
CA VAL A 4 -4.54 -3.04 -2.79
C VAL A 4 -4.93 -4.49 -2.49
N LEU A 5 -5.83 -4.67 -1.53
CA LEU A 5 -6.50 -5.95 -1.35
C LEU A 5 -7.70 -5.97 -2.30
N ILE A 6 -7.70 -6.85 -3.29
CA ILE A 6 -8.87 -7.08 -4.13
C ILE A 6 -9.71 -8.15 -3.43
N ILE A 7 -10.88 -7.76 -2.91
CA ILE A 7 -11.85 -8.72 -2.39
C ILE A 7 -12.92 -8.89 -3.47
N SER A 8 -12.93 -10.06 -4.11
CA SER A 8 -13.99 -10.45 -5.04
C SER A 8 -15.07 -11.20 -4.25
N LEU A 9 -16.22 -10.57 -4.01
CA LEU A 9 -17.40 -11.25 -3.47
C LEU A 9 -18.14 -11.93 -4.62
N LEU A 10 -18.12 -13.25 -4.67
CA LEU A 10 -18.94 -14.03 -5.60
C LEU A 10 -20.37 -14.12 -5.05
N GLU A 11 -21.29 -13.38 -5.64
CA GLU A 11 -22.73 -13.56 -5.40
C GLU A 11 -23.30 -14.54 -6.43
N ILE A 12 -23.79 -15.68 -5.95
CA ILE A 12 -24.51 -16.65 -6.79
C ILE A 12 -25.94 -16.15 -6.94
N ASN A 13 -26.38 -15.89 -8.17
CA ASN A 13 -27.78 -15.54 -8.43
C ASN A 13 -28.64 -16.82 -8.38
N PRO A 14 -29.51 -17.01 -7.37
CA PRO A 14 -30.19 -18.29 -7.12
C PRO A 14 -31.25 -18.62 -8.17
N SER A 15 -31.69 -17.66 -8.98
CA SER A 15 -32.76 -17.87 -9.96
C SER A 15 -32.28 -18.47 -11.28
N ASN A 16 -31.04 -18.22 -11.69
CA ASN A 16 -30.61 -18.49 -13.08
C ASN A 16 -29.26 -19.24 -13.20
N GLY A 17 -28.60 -19.57 -12.08
CA GLY A 17 -27.29 -20.25 -12.08
C GLY A 17 -26.15 -19.45 -12.73
N LYS A 18 -26.39 -18.20 -13.13
CA LYS A 18 -25.40 -17.31 -13.73
C LYS A 18 -24.62 -16.59 -12.63
N MET A 19 -23.29 -16.66 -12.69
CA MET A 19 -22.40 -15.84 -11.86
C MET A 19 -22.63 -14.37 -12.21
N LEU A 20 -23.11 -13.58 -11.26
CA LEU A 20 -23.03 -12.13 -11.36
C LEU A 20 -21.57 -11.75 -11.11
N GLN A 21 -20.85 -11.32 -12.14
CA GLN A 21 -19.56 -10.64 -11.95
C GLN A 21 -19.83 -9.32 -11.23
N SER A 22 -19.81 -9.35 -9.90
CA SER A 22 -19.76 -8.13 -9.10
C SER A 22 -18.44 -7.43 -9.41
N LYS A 23 -18.48 -6.11 -9.61
CA LYS A 23 -17.26 -5.32 -9.78
C LYS A 23 -16.40 -5.56 -8.54
N PRO A 24 -15.14 -6.05 -8.68
CA PRO A 24 -14.33 -6.40 -7.52
C PRO A 24 -14.22 -5.18 -6.60
N LEU A 25 -14.52 -5.39 -5.32
CA LEU A 25 -14.47 -4.32 -4.33
C LEU A 25 -12.99 -3.99 -4.10
N GLN A 26 -12.55 -2.84 -4.61
CA GLN A 26 -11.18 -2.39 -4.42
C GLN A 26 -11.03 -1.86 -3.00
N VAL A 27 -10.25 -2.56 -2.19
CA VAL A 27 -9.99 -2.20 -0.80
C VAL A 27 -8.55 -1.74 -0.65
N PHE A 28 -8.37 -0.60 0.00
CA PHE A 28 -7.07 -0.03 0.31
C PHE A 28 -6.77 -0.21 1.79
N THR A 29 -5.53 -0.60 2.08
CA THR A 29 -5.06 -0.69 3.46
C THR A 29 -4.36 0.60 3.89
N ASN A 30 -3.99 0.71 5.16
CA ASN A 30 -3.07 1.73 5.66
C ASN A 30 -1.58 1.40 5.38
N SER A 31 -1.33 0.41 4.52
CA SER A 31 -0.01 -0.08 4.16
C SER A 31 0.41 0.39 2.76
N PHE A 32 1.71 0.68 2.64
CA PHE A 32 2.33 1.26 1.47
C PHE A 32 3.60 0.48 1.14
N HIS A 33 3.66 -0.05 -0.07
CA HIS A 33 4.90 -0.52 -0.68
C HIS A 33 5.67 0.68 -1.22
N VAL A 34 6.90 0.83 -0.75
CA VAL A 34 7.81 1.92 -1.10
C VAL A 34 9.03 1.32 -1.77
N LYS A 35 9.38 1.87 -2.94
CA LYS A 35 10.59 1.51 -3.67
C LYS A 35 11.56 2.68 -3.63
N PHE A 36 12.85 2.41 -3.47
CA PHE A 36 13.90 3.41 -3.45
C PHE A 36 14.68 3.44 -4.77
N ARG A 37 15.13 4.63 -5.14
CA ARG A 37 15.90 4.89 -6.37
C ARG A 37 17.30 4.28 -6.35
N GLN A 38 17.77 3.88 -5.18
CA GLN A 38 19.03 3.18 -4.96
C GLN A 38 18.89 2.22 -3.77
N ASP A 39 19.88 1.38 -3.56
CA ASP A 39 19.98 0.55 -2.36
C ASP A 39 20.10 1.45 -1.13
N ILE A 40 19.34 1.13 -0.10
CA ILE A 40 19.39 1.87 1.15
C ILE A 40 19.48 0.93 2.34
N ASP A 41 20.20 1.37 3.36
CA ASP A 41 20.22 0.67 4.64
C ASP A 41 18.86 0.78 5.36
N HIS A 42 18.60 -0.19 6.24
CA HIS A 42 17.35 -0.26 6.98
C HIS A 42 17.11 0.95 7.91
N ARG A 43 18.17 1.55 8.45
CA ARG A 43 18.09 2.71 9.35
C ARG A 43 17.66 3.96 8.58
N LEU A 44 18.14 4.14 7.35
CA LEU A 44 17.75 5.20 6.45
C LEU A 44 16.28 5.05 6.05
N ALA A 45 15.85 3.83 5.68
CA ALA A 45 14.45 3.55 5.41
C ALA A 45 13.54 3.91 6.60
N HIS A 46 13.96 3.55 7.82
CA HIS A 46 13.25 3.89 9.06
C HIS A 46 13.19 5.40 9.31
N ARG A 47 14.29 6.13 9.08
CA ARG A 47 14.32 7.60 9.22
C ARG A 47 13.40 8.29 8.21
N ILE A 48 13.35 7.82 6.96
CA ILE A 48 12.47 8.35 5.93
C ILE A 48 11.01 8.09 6.31
N ALA A 49 10.67 6.87 6.72
CA ALA A 49 9.31 6.55 7.19
C ALA A 49 8.88 7.50 8.31
N LYS A 50 9.71 7.63 9.36
CA LYS A 50 9.41 8.49 10.52
C LYS A 50 9.23 9.96 10.13
N ARG A 51 10.08 10.49 9.24
CA ARG A 51 10.01 11.87 8.76
C ARG A 51 8.66 12.18 8.11
N HIS A 52 8.10 11.22 7.40
CA HIS A 52 6.82 11.37 6.69
C HIS A 52 5.61 10.85 7.49
N GLY A 53 5.77 10.53 8.79
CA GLY A 53 4.67 10.06 9.64
C GLY A 53 4.31 8.58 9.48
N PHE A 54 5.18 7.79 8.84
CA PHE A 54 5.02 6.36 8.65
C PHE A 54 5.85 5.53 9.64
N ILE A 55 5.45 4.29 9.80
CA ILE A 55 6.20 3.23 10.47
C ILE A 55 6.81 2.34 9.39
N ASN A 56 8.12 2.12 9.46
CA ASN A 56 8.79 1.13 8.62
C ASN A 56 8.59 -0.27 9.23
N LEU A 57 7.90 -1.16 8.52
CA LEU A 57 7.63 -2.55 8.92
C LEU A 57 8.72 -3.53 8.45
N GLY A 58 9.62 -3.11 7.56
CA GLY A 58 10.71 -3.95 7.08
C GLY A 58 10.88 -3.94 5.57
N SER A 59 11.94 -4.62 5.12
CA SER A 59 12.19 -4.86 3.70
C SER A 59 11.28 -5.98 3.19
N ILE A 60 10.93 -5.90 1.92
CA ILE A 60 10.15 -6.95 1.24
C ILE A 60 11.11 -8.01 0.76
N LEU A 61 10.94 -9.25 1.25
CA LEU A 61 11.72 -10.41 0.85
C LEU A 61 13.25 -10.20 0.91
N GLY A 62 13.73 -9.39 1.87
CA GLY A 62 15.15 -9.07 2.01
C GLY A 62 15.69 -8.03 1.02
N SER A 63 14.83 -7.36 0.24
CA SER A 63 15.22 -6.31 -0.72
C SER A 63 15.91 -5.14 -0.02
N GLN A 64 16.95 -4.58 -0.67
CA GLN A 64 17.61 -3.36 -0.21
C GLN A 64 16.91 -2.09 -0.70
N ARG A 65 15.89 -2.24 -1.57
CA ARG A 65 15.22 -1.13 -2.25
C ARG A 65 13.73 -1.09 -2.00
N GLU A 66 13.14 -2.16 -1.49
CA GLU A 66 11.69 -2.26 -1.36
C GLU A 66 11.30 -2.50 0.10
N TYR A 67 10.43 -1.64 0.59
CA TYR A 67 10.04 -1.59 1.99
C TYR A 67 8.53 -1.49 2.15
N HIS A 68 8.05 -1.96 3.29
CA HIS A 68 6.66 -1.90 3.70
C HIS A 68 6.49 -0.82 4.77
N PHE A 69 5.80 0.25 4.43
CA PHE A 69 5.48 1.35 5.35
C PHE A 69 4.00 1.29 5.77
N GLN A 70 3.68 1.73 6.98
CA GLN A 70 2.31 1.84 7.49
C GLN A 70 2.05 3.25 8.05
N HIS A 71 0.86 3.80 7.82
CA HIS A 71 0.45 5.08 8.40
C HIS A 71 -0.66 4.89 9.44
N ARG A 72 -0.39 5.22 10.71
CA ARG A 72 -1.34 4.96 11.82
C ARG A 72 -2.58 5.86 11.81
N ALA A 73 -2.51 7.06 11.24
CA ALA A 73 -3.67 7.95 11.16
C ALA A 73 -4.71 7.51 10.11
N LEU A 74 -4.42 6.47 9.33
CA LEU A 74 -5.34 5.93 8.34
C LEU A 74 -6.03 4.67 8.89
N PRO A 75 -7.37 4.56 8.75
CA PRO A 75 -8.09 3.32 9.03
C PRO A 75 -7.46 2.14 8.28
N GLN A 76 -7.39 0.99 8.94
CA GLN A 76 -6.74 -0.21 8.41
C GLN A 76 -7.32 -0.65 7.07
N ILE A 77 -8.63 -0.45 6.86
CA ILE A 77 -9.38 -0.83 5.66
C ILE A 77 -10.15 0.40 5.18
N ARG A 78 -10.06 0.71 3.89
CA ARG A 78 -10.73 1.86 3.26
C ARG A 78 -11.19 1.52 1.85
N HIS A 79 -12.25 2.18 1.40
CA HIS A 79 -12.76 2.07 0.02
C HIS A 79 -12.12 3.07 -0.96
N LYS A 80 -11.26 3.98 -0.48
CA LYS A 80 -10.56 4.98 -1.30
C LYS A 80 -9.06 5.01 -0.97
N ARG A 81 -8.24 5.24 -2.01
CA ARG A 81 -6.80 5.43 -1.88
C ARG A 81 -6.51 6.73 -1.13
N SER A 82 -5.49 6.71 -0.27
CA SER A 82 -5.01 7.94 0.37
C SER A 82 -3.97 8.63 -0.51
N ILE A 83 -4.44 9.54 -1.37
CA ILE A 83 -3.60 10.24 -2.35
C ILE A 83 -2.62 11.20 -1.66
N ILE A 84 -3.04 11.84 -0.57
CA ILE A 84 -2.23 12.84 0.16
C ILE A 84 -0.95 12.20 0.73
N HIS A 85 -1.10 11.13 1.52
CA HIS A 85 0.04 10.44 2.14
C HIS A 85 0.96 9.78 1.10
N TYR A 86 0.39 9.32 -0.02
CA TYR A 86 1.19 8.86 -1.17
C TYR A 86 2.04 9.98 -1.75
N ARG A 87 1.47 11.18 -1.97
CA ARG A 87 2.20 12.34 -2.51
C ARG A 87 3.29 12.82 -1.57
N GLN A 88 3.07 12.76 -0.25
CA GLN A 88 4.08 13.09 0.75
C GLN A 88 5.31 12.17 0.62
N LEU A 89 5.11 10.85 0.55
CA LEU A 89 6.22 9.92 0.32
C LEU A 89 6.91 10.15 -1.04
N LYS A 90 6.12 10.38 -2.11
CA LYS A 90 6.66 10.61 -3.45
C LYS A 90 7.46 11.92 -3.58
N SER A 91 7.25 12.87 -2.68
CA SER A 91 8.02 14.12 -2.66
C SER A 91 9.48 13.91 -2.21
N ASP A 92 9.78 12.78 -1.57
CA ASP A 92 11.13 12.43 -1.16
C ASP A 92 11.97 12.02 -2.39
N HIS A 93 13.10 12.71 -2.59
CA HIS A 93 13.97 12.51 -3.74
C HIS A 93 14.55 11.08 -3.89
N LEU A 94 14.59 10.30 -2.80
CA LEU A 94 15.08 8.93 -2.79
C LEU A 94 13.98 7.91 -3.10
N VAL A 95 12.72 8.31 -3.01
CA VAL A 95 11.56 7.42 -3.15
C VAL A 95 11.10 7.41 -4.62
N TRP A 96 11.01 6.21 -5.19
CA TRP A 96 10.34 5.94 -6.46
C TRP A 96 9.01 5.27 -6.16
N ILE A 97 7.91 5.87 -6.58
CA ILE A 97 6.63 5.17 -6.62
C ILE A 97 6.02 5.31 -8.01
N ASP A 98 5.87 4.16 -8.69
CA ASP A 98 5.04 4.02 -9.89
C ASP A 98 3.58 4.42 -9.60
#